data_AF-A0A453PJC3-F1
#
_entry.id   AF-A0A453PJC3-F1
#
_cell.length_a   1.000
_cell.length_b   1.000
_cell.length_c   1.000
_cell.angle_alpha   90.00
_cell.angle_beta   90.00
_cell.angle_gamma   90.00
#
_symmetry.space_group_name_H-M   'P 1'
#
loop_
_entity.id
_entity.type
_entity.pdbx_description
1 polymer ?
#
loop_
_entity_poly.entity_id
_entity_poly.type
_entity_poly.pdbx_seq_one_letter_code
_entity_poly.pdbx_strand_id
1 'polypeptide(L)'
;LSVWVRRELVQNIGHLRVDSVGRGIMGRLGNKGCIAMSMTLHQTSVCFVCSHLASGEKDGDEVRRNSDVAEILKSTQFPRICKVPGQRIPEKIIDHDRIIWLGDLNYRVALSYDETRVLLEQNDWDTLLENDQLMIERQAGRVFKGWKEGKIYFAPTYKYKLNSDTYAGETTKSKRKRRTPSWVRPDTV
;
A
#
# COMPACT_ATOMS: atom_id res chain seq x y z
N LEU A 1 10.66 3.84 5.18
CA LEU A 1 9.73 4.01 6.31
C LEU A 1 10.45 4.77 7.41
N SER A 2 9.86 5.85 7.91
CA SER A 2 10.37 6.60 9.05
C SER A 2 9.19 6.93 9.96
N VAL A 3 9.35 6.72 11.26
CA VAL A 3 8.32 7.04 12.26
C VAL A 3 8.89 8.06 13.23
N TRP A 4 8.21 9.20 13.33
CA TRP A 4 8.58 10.31 14.19
C TRP A 4 7.58 10.39 15.34
N VAL A 5 8.09 10.55 16.54
CA VAL A 5 7.29 10.55 17.76
C VAL A 5 7.56 11.83 18.54
N ARG A 6 6.52 12.34 19.21
CA ARG A 6 6.69 13.48 20.11
C ARG A 6 7.59 13.09 21.28
N ARG A 7 8.41 14.04 21.75
CA ARG A 7 9.46 13.78 22.75
C ARG A 7 8.90 13.17 24.03
N GLU A 8 7.74 13.65 24.48
CA GLU A 8 7.03 13.18 25.67
C GLU A 8 6.58 11.71 25.59
N LEU A 9 6.45 11.15 24.38
CA LEU A 9 6.03 9.77 24.18
C LEU A 9 7.20 8.77 24.15
N VAL A 10 8.45 9.23 24.04
CA VAL A 10 9.62 8.37 23.83
C VAL A 10 9.78 7.33 24.94
N GLN A 11 9.57 7.71 26.20
CA GLN A 11 9.68 6.80 27.35
C GLN A 11 8.61 5.70 27.36
N ASN A 12 7.55 5.86 26.57
CA ASN A 12 6.43 4.93 26.48
C ASN A 12 6.56 3.98 25.29
N ILE A 13 7.64 4.08 24.52
CA ILE A 13 7.91 3.22 23.37
C ILE A 13 8.72 2.02 23.82
N GLY A 14 8.31 0.83 23.39
CA GLY A 14 9.01 -0.42 23.64
C GLY A 14 8.95 -1.36 22.46
N HIS A 15 9.65 -2.49 22.59
CA HIS A 15 9.58 -3.63 21.67
C HIS A 15 9.76 -3.29 20.18
N LEU A 16 10.54 -2.25 19.88
CA LEU A 16 10.80 -1.78 18.53
C LEU A 16 11.55 -2.86 17.74
N ARG A 17 10.94 -3.33 16.65
CA ARG A 17 11.50 -4.37 15.77
C ARG A 17 11.13 -4.05 14.33
N VAL A 18 12.02 -4.42 13.42
CA VAL A 18 11.84 -4.20 11.98
C VAL A 18 12.05 -5.51 11.26
N ASP A 19 11.28 -5.73 10.20
CA ASP A 19 11.51 -6.80 9.24
C ASP A 19 11.27 -6.27 7.82
N SER A 20 11.83 -6.96 6.82
CA SER A 20 11.69 -6.60 5.41
C SER A 20 11.49 -7.85 4.55
N VAL A 21 10.47 -7.80 3.69
CA VAL A 21 10.13 -8.90 2.77
C VAL A 21 10.31 -8.42 1.34
N GLY A 22 11.20 -9.07 0.59
CA GLY A 22 11.35 -8.83 -0.86
C GLY A 22 10.28 -9.56 -1.67
N ARG A 23 9.81 -8.96 -2.77
CA ARG A 23 8.72 -9.46 -3.66
C ARG A 23 9.02 -9.29 -5.15
N GLY A 24 10.28 -9.10 -5.52
CA GLY A 24 10.68 -8.93 -6.93
C GLY A 24 10.64 -10.23 -7.75
N ILE A 25 11.47 -10.30 -8.79
CA ILE A 25 11.67 -11.50 -9.61
C ILE A 25 12.01 -12.70 -8.70
N MET A 26 11.42 -13.86 -8.99
CA MET A 26 11.51 -15.08 -8.16
C MET A 26 11.09 -14.87 -6.69
N GLY A 27 10.29 -13.84 -6.41
CA GLY A 27 9.78 -13.53 -5.07
C GLY A 27 10.81 -12.94 -4.11
N ARG A 28 11.99 -12.52 -4.57
CA ARG A 28 13.04 -11.91 -3.72
C ARG A 28 13.91 -10.85 -4.43
N LEU A 29 14.11 -10.97 -5.74
CA LEU A 29 15.13 -10.20 -6.47
C LEU A 29 14.54 -8.93 -7.10
N GLY A 30 14.94 -7.74 -6.65
CA GLY A 30 14.50 -6.47 -7.23
C GLY A 30 14.11 -5.44 -6.17
N ASN A 31 13.32 -4.44 -6.55
CA ASN A 31 12.97 -3.30 -5.69
C ASN A 31 11.52 -3.32 -5.17
N LYS A 32 10.89 -4.49 -5.15
CA LYS A 32 9.52 -4.69 -4.69
C LYS A 32 9.52 -5.44 -3.37
N GLY A 33 8.55 -5.15 -2.51
CA GLY A 33 8.50 -5.72 -1.17
C GLY A 33 7.89 -4.78 -0.14
N CYS A 34 8.20 -5.00 1.14
CA CYS A 34 7.84 -4.10 2.22
C CYS A 34 8.94 -3.95 3.26
N ILE A 35 8.83 -2.88 4.03
CA ILE A 35 9.45 -2.74 5.35
C ILE A 35 8.31 -2.67 6.36
N ALA A 36 8.36 -3.51 7.39
CA ALA A 36 7.40 -3.52 8.49
C ALA A 36 8.11 -3.18 9.80
N MET A 37 7.49 -2.33 10.63
CA MET A 37 8.00 -1.91 11.93
C MET A 37 6.95 -2.21 13.01
N SER A 38 7.30 -3.09 13.94
CA SER A 38 6.55 -3.40 15.16
C SER A 38 7.06 -2.53 16.30
N MET A 39 6.14 -2.00 17.11
CA MET A 39 6.46 -1.32 18.37
C MET A 39 5.29 -1.43 19.35
N THR A 40 5.55 -1.16 20.63
CA THR A 40 4.51 -0.87 21.62
C THR A 40 4.55 0.62 21.96
N LEU A 41 3.38 1.25 22.03
CA LEU A 41 3.19 2.56 22.64
C LEU A 41 2.29 2.38 23.86
N HIS A 42 2.83 2.60 25.04
CA HIS A 42 2.24 2.15 26.30
C HIS A 42 1.94 0.63 26.24
N GLN A 43 0.66 0.25 26.30
CA GLN A 43 0.20 -1.14 26.26
C GLN A 43 -0.36 -1.53 24.89
N THR A 44 -0.40 -0.60 23.93
CA THR A 44 -0.94 -0.87 22.59
C THR A 44 0.20 -1.23 21.64
N SER A 45 0.07 -2.38 20.99
CA SER A 45 0.97 -2.78 19.91
C SER A 45 0.57 -2.15 18.59
N VAL A 46 1.55 -1.56 17.91
CA VAL A 46 1.36 -0.87 16.64
C VAL A 46 2.33 -1.42 15.59
N CYS A 47 1.83 -1.73 14.41
CA CYS A 47 2.64 -2.12 13.26
C CYS A 47 2.47 -1.14 12.10
N PHE A 48 3.57 -0.57 11.62
CA PHE A 48 3.60 0.23 10.40
C PHE A 48 4.17 -0.62 9.26
N VAL A 49 3.45 -0.73 8.15
CA VAL A 49 3.89 -1.47 6.97
C VAL A 49 3.98 -0.48 5.81
N CYS A 50 5.14 -0.40 5.17
CA CYS A 50 5.36 0.41 3.97
C CYS A 50 5.75 -0.52 2.82
N SER A 51 4.88 -0.68 1.82
CA SER A 51 5.13 -1.57 0.68
C SER A 51 5.33 -0.83 -0.64
N HIS A 52 6.05 -1.49 -1.55
CA HIS A 52 6.12 -1.16 -2.97
C HIS A 52 5.81 -2.46 -3.73
N LEU A 53 4.56 -2.61 -4.16
CA LEU A 53 4.05 -3.85 -4.77
C LEU A 53 4.31 -3.90 -6.28
N ALA A 54 4.10 -5.08 -6.89
CA ALA A 54 4.26 -5.28 -8.33
C ALA A 54 3.57 -4.19 -9.17
N SER A 55 4.36 -3.55 -10.03
CA SER A 55 3.89 -2.54 -10.99
C SER A 55 3.39 -3.19 -12.28
N GLY A 56 2.51 -2.51 -13.00
CA GLY A 56 2.05 -2.93 -14.32
C GLY A 56 0.60 -2.52 -14.56
N GLU A 57 0.18 -2.54 -15.83
CA GLU A 57 -1.17 -2.17 -16.30
C GLU A 57 -1.79 -3.27 -17.17
N LYS A 58 -1.20 -4.48 -17.18
CA LYS A 58 -1.77 -5.61 -17.91
C LYS A 58 -2.82 -6.29 -17.05
N ASP A 59 -3.83 -6.85 -17.70
CA ASP A 59 -4.82 -7.69 -17.05
C ASP A 59 -4.14 -8.81 -16.25
N GLY A 60 -4.56 -9.00 -15.00
CA GLY A 60 -3.97 -9.96 -14.07
C GLY A 60 -2.79 -9.42 -13.24
N ASP A 61 -2.32 -8.20 -13.47
CA ASP A 61 -1.27 -7.59 -12.64
C ASP A 61 -1.76 -7.35 -11.19
N GLU A 62 -3.07 -7.13 -11.00
CA GLU A 62 -3.72 -7.01 -9.69
C GLU A 62 -3.63 -8.29 -8.87
N VAL A 63 -3.72 -9.45 -9.52
CA VAL A 63 -3.53 -10.75 -8.85
C VAL A 63 -2.12 -10.90 -8.31
N ARG A 64 -1.11 -10.37 -9.02
CA ARG A 64 0.28 -10.35 -8.53
C ARG A 64 0.42 -9.45 -7.30
N ARG A 65 -0.22 -8.29 -7.28
CA ARG A 65 -0.25 -7.40 -6.11
C ARG A 65 -0.92 -8.06 -4.90
N ASN A 66 -2.04 -8.75 -5.11
CA ASN A 66 -2.69 -9.52 -4.05
C ASN A 66 -1.78 -10.62 -3.50
N SER A 67 -1.08 -11.34 -4.39
CA SER A 67 -0.10 -12.37 -4.01
C SER A 67 1.05 -11.78 -3.22
N ASP A 68 1.53 -10.58 -3.57
CA ASP A 68 2.54 -9.87 -2.79
C ASP A 68 2.06 -9.53 -1.38
N VAL A 69 0.83 -9.03 -1.23
CA VAL A 69 0.22 -8.74 0.08
C VAL A 69 0.12 -10.01 0.93
N ALA A 70 -0.39 -11.11 0.35
CA ALA A 70 -0.52 -12.38 1.06
C ALA A 70 0.84 -12.92 1.53
N GLU A 71 1.87 -12.82 0.67
CA GLU A 71 3.21 -13.27 1.01
C GLU A 71 3.89 -12.36 2.05
N ILE A 72 3.69 -11.04 1.99
CA ILE A 72 4.16 -10.11 3.03
C ILE A 72 3.59 -10.48 4.39
N LEU A 73 2.27 -10.71 4.47
CA LEU A 73 1.60 -11.09 5.71
C LEU A 73 2.11 -12.42 6.27
N LYS A 74 2.36 -13.40 5.39
CA LYS A 74 2.85 -14.73 5.75
C LYS A 74 4.30 -14.71 6.21
N SER A 75 5.16 -14.04 5.45
CA SER A 75 6.62 -14.13 5.59
C SER A 75 7.20 -13.14 6.59
N THR A 76 6.53 -12.03 6.87
CA THR A 76 6.98 -11.11 7.93
C THR A 76 7.01 -11.84 9.28
N GLN A 77 8.14 -11.75 9.98
CA GLN A 77 8.35 -12.38 11.27
C GLN A 77 9.24 -11.50 12.15
N PHE A 78 8.66 -10.88 13.17
CA PHE A 78 9.43 -10.10 14.13
C PHE A 78 10.18 -11.03 15.10
N PRO A 79 11.44 -10.73 15.46
CA PRO A 79 12.21 -11.54 16.40
C PRO A 79 11.55 -11.53 17.78
N ARG A 80 11.61 -12.67 18.46
CA ARG A 80 11.13 -12.82 19.82
C ARG A 80 12.18 -12.29 20.79
N ILE A 81 11.94 -11.10 21.33
CA ILE A 81 12.90 -10.37 22.19
C ILE A 81 12.66 -10.60 23.69
N CYS A 82 11.48 -11.02 24.10
CA CYS A 82 11.17 -11.32 25.51
C CYS A 82 10.33 -12.60 25.62
N LYS A 83 10.57 -13.39 26.68
CA LYS A 83 9.79 -14.59 27.04
C LYS A 83 9.13 -14.38 28.39
N VAL A 84 8.39 -13.29 28.55
CA VAL A 84 7.64 -13.04 29.79
C VAL A 84 6.34 -13.86 29.75
N PRO A 85 6.12 -14.78 30.71
CA PRO A 85 4.85 -15.50 30.81
C PRO A 85 3.68 -14.52 30.92
N GLY A 86 2.64 -14.70 30.11
CA GLY A 86 1.44 -13.86 30.13
C GLY A 86 1.48 -12.59 29.26
N GLN A 87 2.64 -12.19 28.72
CA GLN A 87 2.74 -11.03 27.84
C GLN A 87 2.85 -11.47 26.37
N ARG A 88 1.76 -11.27 25.60
CA ARG A 88 1.71 -11.62 24.18
C ARG A 88 2.27 -10.47 23.34
N ILE A 89 3.58 -10.47 23.11
CA ILE A 89 4.23 -9.55 22.18
C ILE A 89 3.98 -10.05 20.74
N PRO A 90 3.43 -9.23 19.83
CA PRO A 90 3.17 -9.63 18.45
C PRO A 90 4.42 -10.15 17.73
N GLU A 91 4.27 -11.23 16.96
CA GLU A 91 5.34 -11.81 16.15
C GLU A 91 5.03 -11.70 14.65
N LYS A 92 3.75 -11.60 14.28
CA LYS A 92 3.27 -11.31 12.92
C LYS A 92 2.66 -9.91 12.82
N ILE A 93 2.52 -9.40 11.59
CA ILE A 93 1.81 -8.14 11.31
C ILE A 93 0.40 -8.18 11.90
N ILE A 94 -0.35 -9.26 11.61
CA ILE A 94 -1.77 -9.41 12.02
C ILE A 94 -1.99 -9.60 13.52
N ASP A 95 -0.94 -9.80 14.31
CA ASP A 95 -1.04 -9.98 15.76
C ASP A 95 -1.14 -8.64 16.52
N HIS A 96 -0.97 -7.50 15.85
CA HIS A 96 -0.94 -6.18 16.50
C HIS A 96 -2.35 -5.60 16.69
N ASP A 97 -2.53 -4.80 17.74
CA ASP A 97 -3.79 -4.11 18.04
C ASP A 97 -4.16 -3.06 16.99
N ARG A 98 -3.13 -2.39 16.45
CA ARG A 98 -3.25 -1.37 15.41
C ARG A 98 -2.23 -1.64 14.32
N ILE A 99 -2.70 -1.65 13.07
CA ILE A 99 -1.85 -1.83 11.91
C ILE A 99 -2.16 -0.71 10.93
N ILE A 100 -1.10 -0.10 10.40
CA ILE A 100 -1.16 0.98 9.43
C ILE A 100 -0.37 0.48 8.23
N TRP A 101 -1.07 0.20 7.12
CA TRP A 101 -0.42 -0.20 5.87
C TRP A 101 -0.51 0.94 4.85
N LEU A 102 0.64 1.34 4.34
CA LEU A 102 0.79 2.40 3.34
C LEU A 102 1.86 2.06 2.31
N GLY A 103 2.01 2.92 1.30
CA GLY A 103 3.09 2.86 0.33
C GLY A 103 2.59 2.90 -1.11
N ASP A 104 3.43 2.47 -2.05
CA ASP A 104 3.07 2.36 -3.46
C ASP A 104 2.50 0.96 -3.72
N LEU A 105 1.18 0.84 -3.56
CA LEU A 105 0.46 -0.42 -3.75
C LEU A 105 0.27 -0.75 -5.24
N ASN A 106 0.50 0.20 -6.14
CA ASN A 106 0.51 0.02 -7.59
C ASN A 106 -0.79 -0.49 -8.24
N TYR A 107 -1.90 -0.59 -7.51
CA TYR A 107 -3.22 -0.82 -8.10
C TYR A 107 -3.59 0.33 -9.05
N ARG A 108 -4.31 0.00 -10.11
CA ARG A 108 -4.64 0.90 -11.21
C ARG A 108 -6.13 1.07 -11.35
N VAL A 109 -6.55 2.13 -12.01
CA VAL A 109 -7.93 2.28 -12.48
C VAL A 109 -8.13 1.33 -13.67
N ALA A 110 -9.14 0.47 -13.60
CA ALA A 110 -9.48 -0.56 -14.57
C ALA A 110 -10.32 -0.02 -15.74
N LEU A 111 -10.00 1.19 -16.22
CA LEU A 111 -10.64 1.84 -17.36
C LEU A 111 -9.61 2.09 -18.46
N SER A 112 -10.09 2.30 -19.69
CA SER A 112 -9.21 2.81 -20.73
C SER A 112 -8.73 4.23 -20.38
N TYR A 113 -7.61 4.62 -20.98
CA TYR A 113 -7.07 5.97 -20.81
C TYR A 113 -8.09 7.05 -21.19
N ASP A 114 -8.84 6.84 -22.29
CA ASP A 114 -9.75 7.84 -22.84
C ASP A 114 -10.99 8.00 -21.93
N GLU A 115 -11.54 6.92 -21.39
CA GLU A 115 -12.62 6.95 -20.39
C GLU A 115 -12.16 7.63 -19.10
N THR A 116 -10.98 7.25 -18.59
CA THR A 116 -10.40 7.84 -17.37
C THR A 116 -10.23 9.36 -17.53
N ARG A 117 -9.80 9.82 -18.70
CA ARG A 117 -9.64 11.26 -18.98
C ARG A 117 -10.97 12.01 -18.93
N VAL A 118 -12.04 11.45 -19.48
CA VAL A 118 -13.37 12.09 -19.44
C VAL A 118 -13.83 12.28 -18.00
N LEU A 119 -13.68 11.25 -17.16
CA LEU A 119 -14.06 11.34 -15.74
C LEU A 119 -13.16 12.31 -14.96
N LEU A 120 -11.86 12.36 -15.27
CA LEU A 120 -10.94 13.36 -14.70
C LEU A 120 -11.36 14.79 -15.01
N GLU A 121 -11.75 15.08 -16.25
CA GLU A 121 -12.22 16.41 -16.67
C GLU A 121 -13.52 16.83 -15.96
N GLN A 122 -14.32 15.85 -15.55
CA GLN A 122 -15.56 16.04 -14.81
C GLN A 122 -15.35 16.07 -13.28
N ASN A 123 -14.14 15.77 -12.80
CA ASN A 123 -13.86 15.51 -11.38
C ASN A 123 -14.76 14.42 -10.78
N ASP A 124 -15.16 13.43 -11.59
CA ASP A 124 -15.99 12.31 -11.13
C ASP A 124 -15.12 11.24 -10.44
N TRP A 125 -14.74 11.55 -9.20
CA TRP A 125 -13.90 10.68 -8.38
C TRP A 125 -14.61 9.40 -7.98
N ASP A 126 -15.93 9.46 -7.77
CA ASP A 126 -16.69 8.31 -7.31
C ASP A 126 -16.70 7.20 -8.38
N THR A 127 -17.01 7.53 -9.64
CA THR A 127 -16.97 6.56 -10.75
C THR A 127 -15.56 6.04 -11.00
N LEU A 128 -14.52 6.89 -10.88
CA LEU A 128 -13.13 6.45 -11.01
C LEU A 128 -12.73 5.47 -9.91
N LEU A 129 -13.16 5.71 -8.67
CA LEU A 129 -12.88 4.86 -7.52
C LEU A 129 -13.63 3.53 -7.58
N GLU A 130 -14.86 3.50 -8.10
CA GLU A 130 -15.59 2.24 -8.37
C GLU A 130 -14.82 1.33 -9.34
N ASN A 131 -13.99 1.92 -10.21
CA ASN A 131 -13.13 1.21 -11.14
C ASN A 131 -11.67 1.08 -10.65
N ASP A 132 -11.37 1.48 -9.42
CA ASP A 132 -10.05 1.27 -8.84
C ASP A 132 -9.85 -0.21 -8.46
N GLN A 133 -8.76 -0.81 -8.93
CA GLN A 133 -8.49 -2.23 -8.68
C GLN A 133 -8.35 -2.54 -7.17
N LEU A 134 -7.77 -1.66 -6.35
CA LEU A 134 -7.69 -1.93 -4.91
C LEU A 134 -9.09 -1.99 -4.31
N MET A 135 -9.98 -1.07 -4.70
CA MET A 135 -11.38 -1.07 -4.26
C MET A 135 -12.10 -2.36 -4.70
N ILE A 136 -11.99 -2.73 -5.97
CA ILE A 136 -12.60 -3.95 -6.53
C ILE A 136 -12.10 -5.21 -5.81
N GLU A 137 -10.78 -5.35 -5.65
CA GLU A 137 -10.17 -6.52 -5.01
C GLU A 137 -10.53 -6.61 -3.52
N ARG A 138 -10.67 -5.47 -2.83
CA ARG A 138 -11.09 -5.40 -1.42
C ARG A 138 -12.56 -5.78 -1.24
N GLN A 139 -13.45 -5.23 -2.07
CA GLN A 139 -14.88 -5.53 -2.03
C GLN A 139 -15.15 -7.01 -2.33
N ALA A 140 -14.37 -7.61 -3.23
CA ALA A 140 -14.42 -9.04 -3.50
C ALA A 140 -13.76 -9.91 -2.42
N GLY A 141 -13.16 -9.32 -1.39
CA GLY A 141 -12.50 -10.04 -0.29
C GLY A 141 -11.21 -10.76 -0.69
N ARG A 142 -10.60 -10.41 -1.83
CA ARG A 142 -9.38 -11.04 -2.37
C ARG A 142 -8.10 -10.49 -1.76
N VAL A 143 -8.14 -9.25 -1.24
CA VAL A 143 -7.02 -8.59 -0.57
C VAL A 143 -7.54 -7.69 0.56
N PHE A 144 -6.71 -7.43 1.57
CA PHE A 144 -7.03 -6.50 2.67
C PHE A 144 -8.42 -6.74 3.32
N LYS A 145 -8.81 -8.00 3.50
CA LYS A 145 -10.08 -8.35 4.15
C LYS A 145 -10.12 -7.85 5.60
N GLY A 146 -11.11 -7.04 5.93
CA GLY A 146 -11.29 -6.45 7.28
C GLY A 146 -10.52 -5.14 7.51
N TRP A 147 -9.74 -4.68 6.53
CA TRP A 147 -8.99 -3.43 6.56
C TRP A 147 -9.86 -2.25 6.12
N LYS A 148 -9.49 -1.03 6.52
CA LYS A 148 -10.29 0.18 6.34
C LYS A 148 -9.44 1.31 5.76
N GLU A 149 -9.82 1.72 4.56
CA GLU A 149 -9.25 2.89 3.90
C GLU A 149 -10.13 4.12 4.14
N GLY A 150 -9.49 5.27 4.35
CA GLY A 150 -10.19 6.55 4.43
C GLY A 150 -10.86 6.92 3.11
N LYS A 151 -11.89 7.77 3.14
CA LYS A 151 -12.51 8.24 1.89
C LYS A 151 -11.51 9.12 1.12
N ILE A 152 -11.35 8.83 -0.17
CA ILE A 152 -10.46 9.56 -1.08
C ILE A 152 -11.24 10.74 -1.66
N TYR A 153 -10.65 11.94 -1.54
CA TYR A 153 -11.22 13.21 -2.04
C TYR A 153 -10.25 13.96 -2.95
N PHE A 154 -9.19 13.29 -3.40
CA PHE A 154 -8.11 13.88 -4.17
C PHE A 154 -7.91 13.13 -5.50
N ALA A 155 -7.39 13.84 -6.50
CA ALA A 155 -7.14 13.29 -7.83
C ALA A 155 -6.10 12.14 -7.82
N PRO A 156 -6.12 11.25 -8.82
CA PRO A 156 -5.14 10.17 -8.95
C PRO A 156 -3.68 10.65 -8.84
N THR A 157 -2.86 9.95 -8.06
CA THR A 157 -1.51 10.41 -7.67
C THR A 157 -0.38 9.94 -8.59
N TYR A 158 -0.73 9.26 -9.68
CA TYR A 158 0.21 8.75 -10.68
C TYR A 158 -0.47 8.74 -12.06
N LYS A 159 0.19 9.01 -13.19
CA LYS A 159 1.58 9.50 -13.33
C LYS A 159 1.56 10.93 -13.85
N TYR A 160 2.06 11.86 -13.06
CA TYR A 160 2.28 13.24 -13.49
C TYR A 160 3.51 13.36 -14.39
N LYS A 161 3.49 14.35 -15.29
CA LYS A 161 4.68 14.83 -15.97
C LYS A 161 5.58 15.53 -14.95
N LEU A 162 6.90 15.41 -15.15
CA LEU A 162 7.86 16.04 -14.25
C LEU A 162 7.63 17.56 -14.20
N ASN A 163 7.58 18.12 -12.99
CA ASN A 163 7.36 19.55 -12.72
C ASN A 163 6.06 20.10 -13.31
N SER A 164 4.97 19.32 -13.25
CA SER A 164 3.67 19.72 -13.78
C SER A 164 2.54 18.95 -13.11
N ASP A 165 1.36 19.58 -13.04
CA ASP A 165 0.10 18.96 -12.63
C ASP A 165 -0.61 18.22 -13.78
N THR A 166 0.04 18.10 -14.95
CA THR A 166 -0.50 17.36 -16.10
C THR A 166 -0.14 15.88 -16.06
N TYR A 167 -1.03 15.00 -16.52
CA TYR A 167 -0.76 13.57 -16.56
C TYR A 167 0.11 13.18 -17.77
N ALA A 168 1.02 12.22 -17.56
CA ALA A 168 2.06 11.81 -18.52
C ALA A 168 1.54 11.13 -19.81
N GLY A 169 0.22 11.04 -20.01
CA GLY A 169 -0.41 10.55 -21.24
C GLY A 169 -0.82 11.66 -22.21
N GLU A 170 -1.07 12.89 -21.74
CA GLU A 170 -1.72 13.96 -22.51
C GLU A 170 -0.93 14.40 -23.74
N THR A 171 0.40 14.44 -23.67
CA THR A 171 1.25 14.95 -24.76
C THR A 171 1.90 13.86 -25.61
N THR A 172 1.60 12.58 -25.37
CA THR A 172 2.32 11.48 -26.04
C THR A 172 1.60 10.96 -27.29
N LYS A 173 2.21 11.17 -28.46
CA LYS A 173 1.73 10.63 -29.75
C LYS A 173 1.72 9.09 -29.82
N SER A 174 2.51 8.42 -28.97
CA SER A 174 2.61 6.96 -28.91
C SER A 174 1.72 6.38 -27.82
N LYS A 175 0.66 5.66 -28.20
CA LYS A 175 -0.23 4.91 -27.29
C LYS A 175 0.54 3.99 -26.31
N ARG A 176 1.68 3.41 -26.71
CA ARG A 176 2.50 2.49 -25.87
C ARG A 176 3.13 3.12 -24.62
N LYS A 177 3.24 4.45 -24.57
CA LYS A 177 3.84 5.18 -23.43
C LYS A 177 2.83 5.87 -22.52
N ARG A 178 1.53 5.84 -22.88
CA ARG A 178 0.47 6.37 -22.03
C ARG A 178 0.38 5.54 -20.75
N ARG A 179 0.09 6.21 -19.64
CA ARG A 179 -0.19 5.61 -18.34
C ARG A 179 -1.54 6.14 -17.90
N THR A 180 -2.44 5.24 -17.57
CA THR A 180 -3.76 5.62 -17.05
C THR A 180 -3.55 6.25 -15.67
N PRO A 181 -4.11 7.43 -15.40
CA PRO A 181 -4.05 8.02 -14.06
C PRO A 181 -4.63 7.07 -13.01
N SER A 182 -3.97 6.91 -11.85
CA SER A 182 -4.38 5.95 -10.82
C SER A 182 -3.91 6.33 -9.41
N TRP A 183 -4.64 5.86 -8.39
CA TRP A 183 -4.27 5.98 -6.97
C TRP A 183 -3.31 4.87 -6.54
N VAL A 184 -2.05 4.99 -6.95
CA VAL A 184 -1.03 3.98 -6.60
C VAL A 184 -0.53 4.12 -5.16
N ARG A 185 -0.71 5.30 -4.54
CA ARG A 185 -0.30 5.61 -3.15
C ARG A 185 -1.52 6.03 -2.32
N PRO A 186 -2.26 5.09 -1.73
CA PRO A 186 -3.30 5.43 -0.76
C PRO A 186 -2.68 5.88 0.57
N ASP A 187 -3.35 6.81 1.26
CA ASP A 187 -2.85 7.39 2.51
C ASP A 187 -2.77 6.33 3.63
N THR A 188 -3.72 5.40 3.66
CA THR A 188 -3.75 4.25 4.58
C THR A 188 -4.84 3.25 4.18
N VAL A 189 -4.53 1.95 4.20
CA VAL A 189 -5.51 0.84 4.13
C VAL A 189 -5.63 0.14 5.47
#